data_AF-A0A953SLV2-F1
#
_entry.id   AF-A0A953SLV2-F1
#
_cell.length_a   1.000
_cell.length_b   1.000
_cell.length_c   1.000
_cell.angle_alpha   90.00
_cell.angle_beta   90.00
_cell.angle_gamma   90.00
#
_symmetry.space_group_name_H-M   'P 1'
#
loop_
_entity.id
_entity.type
_entity.pdbx_description
1 polymer ?
#
loop_
_entity_poly.entity_id
_entity_poly.type
_entity_poly.pdbx_seq_one_letter_code
_entity_poly.pdbx_strand_id
1 'polypeptide(L)'
;MHTSNGHTRREFLVAGGVAAGTASALGWPLRAFAERPDVGNPLAGYPARGWEKIYRDQYAYDSRFSWVCSPNDTHACRVLAYVRNGVITRMGTQYDYEKYSDLYGNHATANWNPRQCAKGYTFHRIVYGPYRLKYPIVRKGWKEWADAGFPDLDA
;
A
#
# COMPACT_ATOMS: atom_id res chain seq x y z
N MET A 1 -10.21 29.26 -50.30
CA MET A 1 -8.89 28.59 -50.30
C MET A 1 -8.84 27.70 -49.06
N HIS A 2 -9.18 26.42 -49.19
CA HIS A 2 -9.24 25.48 -48.06
C HIS A 2 -8.18 24.41 -48.30
N THR A 3 -7.03 24.54 -47.62
CA THR A 3 -5.95 23.56 -47.66
C THR A 3 -6.27 22.43 -46.67
N SER A 4 -6.71 21.28 -47.16
CA SER A 4 -6.86 20.07 -46.36
C SER A 4 -5.48 19.45 -46.09
N ASN A 5 -4.78 19.95 -45.07
CA ASN A 5 -3.53 19.36 -44.56
C ASN A 5 -3.83 18.19 -43.59
N GLY A 6 -4.34 17.08 -44.12
CA GLY A 6 -4.57 15.87 -43.33
C GLY A 6 -4.06 14.65 -44.08
N HIS A 7 -3.09 13.95 -43.49
CA HIS A 7 -2.63 12.67 -44.01
C HIS A 7 -3.79 11.69 -44.18
N THR A 8 -3.81 10.98 -45.31
CA THR A 8 -4.87 10.02 -45.59
C THR A 8 -4.72 8.76 -44.74
N ARG A 9 -5.82 8.03 -44.49
CA ARG A 9 -5.79 6.76 -43.75
C ARG A 9 -4.80 5.75 -44.35
N ARG A 10 -4.67 5.74 -45.69
CA ARG A 10 -3.74 4.87 -46.41
C ARG A 10 -2.30 5.24 -46.11
N GLU A 11 -1.96 6.53 -46.12
CA GLU A 11 -0.62 7.01 -45.76
C GLU A 11 -0.27 6.68 -44.30
N PHE A 12 -1.23 6.84 -43.38
CA PHE A 12 -1.04 6.45 -41.97
C PHE A 12 -0.76 4.95 -41.81
N LEU A 13 -1.53 4.08 -42.49
CA LEU A 13 -1.34 2.64 -42.40
C LEU A 13 -0.03 2.18 -43.05
N VAL A 14 0.37 2.78 -44.17
CA VAL A 14 1.65 2.51 -44.82
C VAL A 14 2.80 2.96 -43.92
N ALA A 15 2.74 4.17 -43.37
CA ALA A 15 3.76 4.70 -42.46
C ALA A 15 3.87 3.85 -41.18
N GLY A 16 2.74 3.47 -40.58
CA GLY A 16 2.70 2.60 -39.41
C GLY A 16 3.26 1.20 -39.69
N GLY A 17 2.93 0.61 -40.84
CA GLY A 17 3.46 -0.69 -41.27
C GLY A 17 4.97 -0.66 -41.52
N VAL A 18 5.47 0.39 -42.18
CA VAL A 18 6.92 0.58 -42.41
C VAL A 18 7.66 0.80 -41.09
N ALA A 19 7.11 1.58 -40.16
CA ALA A 19 7.69 1.81 -38.85
C ALA A 19 7.75 0.53 -38.00
N ALA A 20 6.67 -0.26 -37.99
CA ALA A 20 6.64 -1.55 -37.30
C ALA A 20 7.59 -2.57 -37.93
N GLY A 21 7.66 -2.61 -39.26
CA GLY A 21 8.57 -3.48 -40.01
C GLY A 21 10.04 -3.15 -39.76
N THR A 22 10.41 -1.87 -39.79
CA THR A 22 11.79 -1.42 -39.49
C THR A 22 12.15 -1.63 -38.02
N ALA A 23 11.25 -1.34 -37.07
CA ALA A 23 11.48 -1.65 -35.65
C ALA A 23 11.72 -3.15 -35.41
N SER A 24 10.97 -4.01 -36.11
CA SER A 24 11.14 -5.47 -36.05
C SER A 24 12.46 -5.92 -36.66
N ALA A 25 12.84 -5.39 -37.82
CA ALA A 25 14.11 -5.68 -38.49
C ALA A 25 15.33 -5.20 -37.69
N LEU A 26 15.19 -4.11 -36.93
CA LEU A 26 16.20 -3.61 -35.99
C LEU A 26 16.24 -4.38 -34.66
N GLY A 27 15.44 -5.45 -34.53
CA GLY A 27 15.44 -6.36 -33.39
C GLY A 27 14.76 -5.81 -32.15
N TRP A 28 13.97 -4.75 -32.24
CA TRP A 28 13.29 -4.14 -31.10
C TRP A 28 12.43 -5.12 -30.28
N PRO A 29 11.53 -5.95 -30.87
CA PRO A 29 10.74 -6.91 -30.10
C PRO A 29 11.59 -8.09 -29.57
N LEU A 30 12.71 -8.39 -30.22
CA LEU A 30 13.59 -9.51 -29.86
C LEU A 30 14.60 -9.14 -28.77
N ARG A 31 14.95 -7.86 -28.61
CA ARG A 31 15.81 -7.38 -27.51
C ARG A 31 15.20 -7.61 -26.13
N ALA A 32 13.87 -7.64 -26.01
CA ALA A 32 13.19 -8.02 -24.78
C ALA A 32 13.38 -9.51 -24.42
N PHE A 33 13.63 -10.34 -25.44
CA PHE A 33 13.98 -11.76 -25.32
C PHE A 33 15.48 -12.02 -25.45
N ALA A 34 16.31 -10.98 -25.55
CA ALA A 34 17.75 -11.16 -25.61
C ALA A 34 18.21 -11.88 -24.35
N GLU A 35 19.07 -12.87 -24.53
CA GLU A 35 19.70 -13.59 -23.45
C GLU A 35 20.34 -12.59 -22.48
N ARG A 36 19.99 -12.72 -21.21
CA ARG A 36 20.64 -11.89 -20.18
C ARG A 36 22.09 -12.35 -20.06
N PRO A 37 23.05 -11.41 -19.92
CA PRO A 37 24.45 -11.79 -19.74
C PRO A 37 24.57 -12.76 -18.58
N ASP A 38 25.26 -13.89 -18.84
CA ASP A 38 25.49 -14.91 -17.82
C ASP A 38 26.25 -14.30 -16.65
N VAL A 39 25.71 -14.46 -15.45
CA VAL A 39 26.30 -13.92 -14.22
C VAL A 39 27.04 -15.06 -13.55
N GLY A 40 28.34 -15.19 -13.85
CA GLY A 40 29.15 -16.30 -13.35
C GLY A 40 29.15 -16.44 -11.82
N ASN A 41 29.41 -15.34 -11.07
CA ASN A 41 29.28 -15.34 -9.61
C ASN A 41 28.37 -14.19 -9.13
N PRO A 42 27.07 -14.45 -8.90
CA PRO A 42 26.12 -13.43 -8.48
C PRO A 42 26.36 -12.89 -7.06
N LEU A 43 27.17 -13.58 -6.24
CA LEU A 43 27.54 -13.13 -4.89
C LEU A 43 28.75 -12.18 -4.92
N ALA A 44 29.64 -12.32 -5.91
CA ALA A 44 30.81 -11.45 -6.07
C ALA A 44 30.44 -10.10 -6.71
N GLY A 45 29.48 -10.10 -7.64
CA GLY A 45 29.03 -8.87 -8.28
C GLY A 45 27.88 -9.12 -9.24
N TYR A 46 26.89 -8.24 -9.20
CA TYR A 46 25.76 -8.28 -10.11
C TYR A 46 25.77 -7.01 -10.98
N PRO A 47 25.95 -7.12 -12.31
CA PRO A 47 26.22 -5.97 -13.16
C PRO A 47 25.03 -5.02 -13.32
N ALA A 48 23.79 -5.52 -13.19
CA ALA A 48 22.58 -4.72 -13.35
C ALA A 48 21.72 -4.72 -12.07
N ARG A 49 21.90 -3.72 -11.20
CA ARG A 49 21.17 -3.61 -9.91
C ARG A 49 20.01 -2.60 -9.90
N GLY A 50 19.72 -1.97 -11.05
CA GLY A 50 18.67 -0.95 -11.15
C GLY A 50 17.27 -1.45 -10.74
N TRP A 51 16.99 -2.74 -10.95
CA TRP A 51 15.73 -3.37 -10.54
C TRP A 51 15.50 -3.34 -9.02
N GLU A 52 16.58 -3.33 -8.22
CA GLU A 52 16.48 -3.26 -6.76
C GLU A 52 15.82 -1.97 -6.29
N LYS A 53 15.88 -0.89 -7.09
CA LYS A 53 15.21 0.38 -6.80
C LYS A 53 13.71 0.17 -6.60
N ILE A 54 13.09 -0.76 -7.33
CA ILE A 54 11.65 -1.04 -7.22
C ILE A 54 11.32 -1.55 -5.82
N TYR A 55 12.09 -2.51 -5.30
CA TYR A 55 11.85 -3.08 -3.97
C TYR A 55 12.20 -2.10 -2.85
N ARG A 56 13.28 -1.32 -3.01
CA ARG A 56 13.61 -0.24 -2.07
C ARG A 56 12.50 0.80 -2.02
N ASP A 57 11.96 1.15 -3.18
CA ASP A 57 10.83 2.05 -3.28
C ASP A 57 9.59 1.43 -2.62
N GLN A 58 9.23 0.18 -2.89
CA GLN A 58 8.10 -0.49 -2.22
C GLN A 58 8.20 -0.48 -0.68
N TYR A 59 9.41 -0.58 -0.11
CA TYR A 59 9.62 -0.57 1.33
C TYR A 59 9.68 0.84 1.96
N ALA A 60 9.92 1.88 1.14
CA ALA A 60 10.07 3.25 1.60
C ALA A 60 8.74 3.87 2.09
N TYR A 61 8.85 4.84 2.99
CA TYR A 61 7.74 5.54 3.63
C TYR A 61 8.10 7.02 3.82
N ASP A 62 7.08 7.89 3.86
CA ASP A 62 7.24 9.35 4.00
C ASP A 62 7.30 9.75 5.48
N SER A 63 6.51 9.09 6.31
CA SER A 63 6.47 9.33 7.76
C SER A 63 6.10 8.07 8.53
N ARG A 64 6.29 8.12 9.85
CA ARG A 64 5.92 7.04 10.76
C ARG A 64 5.41 7.61 12.09
N PHE A 65 4.50 6.91 12.74
CA PHE A 65 4.01 7.29 14.06
C PHE A 65 3.70 6.06 14.91
N SER A 66 3.86 6.20 16.23
CA SER A 66 3.55 5.13 17.18
C SER A 66 2.12 5.22 17.72
N TRP A 67 1.49 4.09 17.98
CA TRP A 67 0.19 3.97 18.62
C TRP A 67 0.13 2.68 19.46
N VAL A 68 -0.91 2.50 20.25
CA VAL A 68 -1.08 1.30 21.08
C VAL A 68 -2.19 0.42 20.52
N CYS A 69 -1.85 -0.83 20.22
CA CYS A 69 -2.81 -1.86 19.85
C CYS A 69 -3.45 -2.40 21.13
N SER A 70 -4.69 -1.96 21.40
CA SER A 70 -5.42 -2.29 22.63
C SER A 70 -6.77 -3.00 22.40
N PRO A 71 -6.83 -4.10 21.62
CA PRO A 71 -7.96 -5.01 21.73
C PRO A 71 -7.89 -5.75 23.08
N ASN A 72 -8.90 -6.58 23.38
CA ASN A 72 -8.85 -7.44 24.56
C ASN A 72 -7.91 -8.64 24.33
N ASP A 73 -6.61 -8.37 24.19
CA ASP A 73 -5.53 -9.36 23.98
C ASP A 73 -4.52 -9.39 25.12
N THR A 74 -4.77 -8.63 26.20
CA THR A 74 -3.91 -8.43 27.39
C THR A 74 -2.55 -7.81 27.13
N HIS A 75 -2.21 -7.48 25.88
CA HIS A 75 -0.84 -7.14 25.53
C HIS A 75 -0.57 -5.64 25.45
N ALA A 76 -1.52 -4.84 24.97
CA ALA A 76 -1.37 -3.39 24.79
C ALA A 76 -0.06 -3.01 24.06
N CYS A 77 0.21 -3.65 22.91
CA CYS A 77 1.50 -3.50 22.25
C CYS A 77 1.69 -2.08 21.68
N ARG A 78 2.88 -1.50 21.81
CA ARG A 78 3.28 -0.29 21.11
C ARG A 78 3.66 -0.66 19.67
N VAL A 79 2.89 -0.14 18.73
CA VAL A 79 3.01 -0.44 17.31
C VAL A 79 3.43 0.81 16.55
N LEU A 80 4.23 0.63 15.51
CA LEU A 80 4.66 1.67 14.59
C LEU A 80 3.88 1.53 13.28
N ALA A 81 3.19 2.59 12.87
CA ALA A 81 2.56 2.69 11.56
C ALA A 81 3.48 3.47 10.61
N TYR A 82 3.65 2.97 9.39
CA TYR A 82 4.42 3.62 8.34
C TYR A 82 3.47 4.13 7.27
N VAL A 83 3.65 5.40 6.90
CA VAL A 83 2.74 6.13 6.03
C VAL A 83 3.45 6.50 4.74
N ARG A 84 2.74 6.32 3.63
CA ARG A 84 3.17 6.78 2.31
C ARG A 84 1.98 7.34 1.56
N ASN A 85 2.13 8.49 0.92
CA ASN A 85 1.05 9.20 0.22
C ASN A 85 -0.21 9.37 1.11
N GLY A 86 0.00 9.63 2.41
CA GLY A 86 -1.10 9.77 3.38
C GLY A 86 -1.82 8.45 3.76
N VAL A 87 -1.34 7.30 3.30
CA VAL A 87 -1.93 5.98 3.57
C VAL A 87 -0.98 5.12 4.38
N ILE A 88 -1.49 4.42 5.40
CA ILE A 88 -0.70 3.45 6.16
C ILE A 88 -0.41 2.24 5.26
N THR A 89 0.86 2.00 4.93
CA THR A 89 1.28 0.92 4.03
C THR A 89 1.75 -0.33 4.77
N ARG A 90 2.35 -0.16 5.95
CA ARG A 90 2.77 -1.28 6.79
C ARG A 90 2.73 -0.94 8.27
N MET A 91 2.68 -1.99 9.07
CA MET A 91 2.86 -1.93 10.51
C MET A 91 4.23 -2.51 10.86
N GLY A 92 4.80 -2.07 11.97
CA GLY A 92 5.98 -2.68 12.57
C GLY A 92 6.06 -2.38 14.05
N THR A 93 7.22 -2.61 14.61
CA THR A 93 7.48 -2.49 16.05
C THR A 93 8.55 -1.46 16.33
N GLN A 94 8.41 -0.77 17.46
CA GLN A 94 9.27 0.36 17.82
C GLN A 94 10.56 -0.08 18.54
N TYR A 95 10.61 -1.30 19.07
CA TYR A 95 11.77 -1.88 19.79
C TYR A 95 12.32 -0.95 20.89
N ASP A 96 11.44 -0.40 21.72
CA ASP A 96 11.79 0.57 22.77
C ASP A 96 11.06 0.34 24.11
N TYR A 97 10.60 -0.89 24.37
CA TYR A 97 9.83 -1.23 25.56
C TYR A 97 10.53 -0.89 26.88
N GLU A 98 11.86 -0.90 26.89
CA GLU A 98 12.69 -0.58 28.04
C GLU A 98 12.84 0.91 28.34
N LYS A 99 12.44 1.79 27.43
CA LYS A 99 12.71 3.23 27.53
C LYS A 99 11.60 4.05 28.17
N TYR A 100 10.44 3.45 28.40
CA TYR A 100 9.30 4.13 29.00
C TYR A 100 8.88 3.44 30.30
N SER A 101 8.41 4.25 31.23
CA SER A 101 7.95 3.81 32.54
C SER A 101 6.51 4.25 32.79
N ASP A 102 5.84 3.58 33.72
CA ASP A 102 4.58 4.07 34.27
C ASP A 102 4.81 5.24 35.24
N LEU A 103 3.72 5.73 35.86
CA LEU A 103 3.75 6.85 36.81
C LEU A 103 4.52 6.53 38.10
N TYR A 104 4.73 5.24 38.41
CA TYR A 104 5.46 4.78 39.59
C TYR A 104 6.93 4.46 39.28
N GLY A 105 7.37 4.63 38.03
CA GLY A 105 8.74 4.33 37.58
C GLY A 105 8.97 2.86 37.20
N ASN A 106 7.93 2.02 37.18
CA ASN A 106 8.08 0.65 36.70
C ASN A 106 8.28 0.67 35.19
N HIS A 107 9.25 -0.11 34.71
CA HIS A 107 9.55 -0.24 33.29
C HIS A 107 9.80 -1.72 32.95
N ALA A 108 9.57 -2.06 31.69
CA ALA A 108 9.89 -3.38 31.17
C ALA A 108 11.40 -3.50 30.91
N THR A 109 11.92 -4.72 30.91
CA THR A 109 13.28 -4.98 30.40
C THR A 109 13.26 -5.08 28.88
N ALA A 110 14.44 -5.00 28.25
CA ALA A 110 14.58 -5.12 26.79
C ALA A 110 14.06 -6.46 26.22
N ASN A 111 13.92 -7.50 27.05
CA ASN A 111 13.40 -8.82 26.67
C ASN A 111 11.92 -8.80 26.26
N TRP A 112 11.20 -7.73 26.59
CA TRP A 112 9.81 -7.57 26.15
C TRP A 112 9.71 -7.16 24.67
N ASN A 113 10.79 -6.69 24.05
CA ASN A 113 10.79 -6.42 22.62
C ASN A 113 10.68 -7.73 21.79
N PRO A 114 9.97 -7.73 20.64
CA PRO A 114 9.18 -6.63 20.08
C PRO A 114 7.70 -6.64 20.50
N ARG A 115 7.22 -7.64 21.25
CA ARG A 115 5.79 -7.96 21.35
C ARG A 115 5.13 -7.96 19.94
N GLN A 116 3.89 -7.46 19.84
CA GLN A 116 3.05 -7.40 18.64
C GLN A 116 2.72 -8.76 18.03
N CYS A 117 1.46 -9.17 18.12
CA CYS A 117 0.99 -10.41 17.49
C CYS A 117 0.72 -10.23 15.98
N ALA A 118 0.54 -11.34 15.26
CA ALA A 118 0.21 -11.34 13.83
C ALA A 118 -1.03 -10.49 13.48
N LYS A 119 -1.99 -10.37 14.39
CA LYS A 119 -3.20 -9.55 14.19
C LYS A 119 -2.85 -8.05 14.21
N GLY A 120 -1.98 -7.63 15.14
CA GLY A 120 -1.48 -6.25 15.20
C GLY A 120 -0.72 -5.83 13.94
N TYR A 121 0.00 -6.75 13.28
CA TYR A 121 0.70 -6.45 12.01
C TYR A 121 -0.25 -6.13 10.85
N THR A 122 -1.49 -6.60 10.91
CA THR A 122 -2.48 -6.45 9.84
C THR A 122 -3.54 -5.38 10.13
N PHE A 123 -3.36 -4.58 11.18
CA PHE A 123 -4.37 -3.63 11.65
C PHE A 123 -4.81 -2.58 10.60
N HIS A 124 -3.91 -2.15 9.72
CA HIS A 124 -4.24 -1.26 8.60
C HIS A 124 -5.33 -1.84 7.67
N ARG A 125 -5.53 -3.16 7.64
CA ARG A 125 -6.64 -3.81 6.91
C ARG A 125 -7.99 -3.59 7.58
N ILE A 126 -8.04 -3.32 8.89
CA ILE A 126 -9.27 -2.90 9.57
C ILE A 126 -9.55 -1.44 9.23
N VAL A 127 -8.52 -0.61 9.20
CA VAL A 127 -8.62 0.82 8.84
C VAL A 127 -9.08 1.02 7.40
N TYR A 128 -8.69 0.19 6.44
CA TYR A 128 -9.08 0.34 5.03
C TYR A 128 -10.00 -0.76 4.53
N GLY A 129 -10.43 -1.66 5.41
CA GLY A 129 -11.23 -2.83 5.06
C GLY A 129 -12.69 -2.50 4.75
N PRO A 130 -13.42 -3.46 4.16
CA PRO A 130 -14.83 -3.28 3.78
C PRO A 130 -15.75 -3.08 4.99
N TYR A 131 -15.32 -3.48 6.19
CA TYR A 131 -16.10 -3.41 7.42
C TYR A 131 -15.92 -2.10 8.20
N ARG A 132 -15.14 -1.14 7.69
CA ARG A 132 -14.96 0.14 8.37
C ARG A 132 -16.27 0.95 8.33
N LEU A 133 -16.83 1.21 9.51
CA LEU A 133 -17.89 2.21 9.67
C LEU A 133 -17.32 3.60 9.35
N LYS A 134 -17.86 4.24 8.32
CA LYS A 134 -17.45 5.58 7.86
C LYS A 134 -18.33 6.70 8.41
N TYR A 135 -19.57 6.37 8.73
CA TYR A 135 -20.60 7.32 9.16
C TYR A 135 -21.42 6.72 10.30
N PRO A 136 -22.02 7.54 11.17
CA PRO A 136 -23.06 7.08 12.08
C PRO A 136 -24.19 6.42 11.29
N ILE A 137 -24.68 5.29 11.78
CA ILE A 137 -25.78 4.54 11.16
C ILE A 137 -26.93 4.41 12.14
N VAL A 138 -28.14 4.51 11.62
CA VAL A 138 -29.38 4.34 12.37
C VAL A 138 -30.26 3.37 11.59
N ARG A 139 -30.96 2.49 12.30
CA ARG A 139 -31.92 1.57 11.66
C ARG A 139 -33.04 2.39 11.03
N LYS A 140 -33.31 2.17 9.74
CA LYS A 140 -34.33 2.92 8.97
C LYS A 140 -35.68 3.01 9.69
N GLY A 141 -36.26 1.88 10.08
CA GLY A 141 -37.56 1.86 10.77
C GLY A 141 -37.56 2.59 12.12
N TRP A 142 -36.44 2.57 12.86
CA TRP A 142 -36.33 3.36 14.10
C TRP A 142 -36.31 4.86 13.80
N LYS A 143 -35.58 5.27 12.76
CA LYS A 143 -35.51 6.68 12.35
C LYS A 143 -36.88 7.19 11.87
N GLU A 144 -37.58 6.38 11.09
CA GLU A 144 -38.94 6.69 10.61
C GLU A 144 -39.93 6.83 11.77
N TRP A 145 -39.89 5.91 12.75
CA TRP A 145 -40.71 6.01 13.97
C TRP A 145 -40.38 7.26 14.80
N ALA A 146 -39.09 7.57 14.97
CA ALA A 146 -38.67 8.78 15.69
C ALA A 146 -39.11 10.06 14.97
N ASP A 147 -39.02 10.10 13.63
CA ASP A 147 -39.48 11.22 12.80
C ASP A 147 -41.00 11.41 12.82
N ALA A 148 -41.75 10.32 13.05
CA ALA A 148 -43.20 10.34 13.25
C ALA A 148 -43.62 10.88 14.64
N GLY A 149 -42.66 11.28 15.48
CA GLY A 149 -42.95 11.86 16.80
C GLY A 149 -43.12 10.82 17.91
N PHE A 150 -42.47 9.66 17.80
CA PHE A 150 -42.51 8.58 18.80
C PHE A 150 -43.93 8.06 19.09
N PRO A 151 -44.74 7.69 18.07
CA PRO A 151 -46.08 7.16 18.32
C PRO A 151 -46.02 5.85 19.10
N ASP A 152 -47.07 5.55 19.87
CA ASP A 152 -47.20 4.25 20.52
C ASP A 152 -47.21 3.13 19.47
N LEU A 153 -46.61 1.98 19.81
CA LEU A 153 -46.46 0.86 18.88
C LEU A 153 -47.78 0.16 18.53
N ASP A 154 -48.84 0.46 19.29
CA ASP A 154 -50.15 -0.19 19.23
C ASP A 154 -51.23 0.69 18.57
N ALA A 155 -50.86 1.88 18.07
CA ALA A 155 -51.77 2.83 17.43
C ALA A 155 -51.98 2.58 15.93
#